data_AF-A0A7W9J9U5-F1
#
_entry.id   AF-A0A7W9J9U5-F1
#
_cell.length_a   1.000
_cell.length_b   1.000
_cell.length_c   1.000
_cell.angle_alpha   90.00
_cell.angle_beta   90.00
_cell.angle_gamma   90.00
#
_symmetry.space_group_name_H-M   'P 1'
#
loop_
_entity.id
_entity.type
_entity.pdbx_description
1 polymer ?
#
loop_
_entity_poly.entity_id
_entity_poly.type
_entity_poly.pdbx_seq_one_letter_code
_entity_poly.pdbx_strand_id
1 'polypeptide(L)'
;MKLLRVVAVLHAAAVCAQPLLAGLYLNGEGSAIPIHESVGLTATALCLAQLVLTSLVTRLLWPSLLTGAVLAGEALMIHAGYGRELAVHIPLGMAVVAGSVSLAVWTVRQTAAAA
;
A
#
# COMPACT_ATOMS: atom_id res chain seq x y z
N MET A 1 8.87 7.97 15.18
CA MET A 1 8.91 6.52 14.90
C MET A 1 7.59 5.79 15.18
N LYS A 2 6.93 5.97 16.34
CA LYS A 2 5.66 5.28 16.64
C LYS A 2 4.56 5.53 15.59
N LEU A 3 4.33 6.79 15.20
CA LEU A 3 3.32 7.16 14.20
C LEU A 3 3.62 6.55 12.81
N LEU A 4 4.87 6.64 12.33
CA LEU A 4 5.29 6.03 11.07
C LEU A 4 4.99 4.52 11.03
N ARG A 5 5.21 3.81 12.13
CA ARG A 5 4.88 2.38 12.21
C ARG A 5 3.37 2.13 12.09
N VAL A 6 2.56 2.90 12.83
CA VAL A 6 1.09 2.76 12.77
C VAL A 6 0.60 2.98 11.34
N VAL A 7 1.05 4.06 10.70
CA VAL A 7 0.70 4.36 9.30
C VAL A 7 1.15 3.24 8.37
N ALA A 8 2.38 2.72 8.52
CA ALA A 8 2.89 1.66 7.66
C ALA A 8 2.16 0.33 7.82
N VAL A 9 1.78 -0.03 9.04
CA VAL A 9 0.99 -1.24 9.31
C VAL A 9 -0.43 -1.08 8.74
N LEU A 10 -1.06 0.07 8.93
CA LEU A 10 -2.39 0.33 8.37
C LEU A 10 -2.36 0.34 6.83
N HIS A 11 -1.33 0.96 6.25
CA HIS A 11 -1.13 0.97 4.79
C HIS A 11 -0.96 -0.45 4.26
N ALA A 12 -0.05 -1.24 4.85
CA ALA A 12 0.17 -2.63 4.49
C ALA A 12 -1.11 -3.49 4.62
N ALA A 13 -1.88 -3.30 5.69
CA ALA A 13 -3.14 -4.01 5.89
C ALA A 13 -4.17 -3.65 4.80
N ALA A 14 -4.30 -2.36 4.47
CA ALA A 14 -5.21 -1.89 3.42
C ALA A 14 -4.85 -2.46 2.04
N VAL A 15 -3.57 -2.44 1.65
CA VAL A 15 -3.15 -3.04 0.37
C VAL A 15 -3.26 -4.56 0.36
N CYS A 16 -3.06 -5.25 1.49
CA CYS A 16 -3.29 -6.69 1.59
C CYS A 16 -4.77 -7.08 1.47
N ALA A 17 -5.69 -6.19 1.84
CA ALA A 17 -7.12 -6.40 1.65
C ALA A 17 -7.54 -6.29 0.16
N GLN A 18 -6.81 -5.53 -0.66
CA GLN A 18 -7.11 -5.34 -2.08
C GLN A 18 -7.26 -6.65 -2.88
N PRO A 19 -6.30 -7.61 -2.85
CA PRO A 19 -6.44 -8.88 -3.57
C PRO A 19 -7.58 -9.75 -3.05
N LEU A 20 -7.93 -9.66 -1.76
CA LEU A 20 -9.09 -10.37 -1.21
C LEU A 20 -10.40 -9.82 -1.79
N LEU A 21 -10.54 -8.49 -1.81
CA LEU A 21 -11.72 -7.82 -2.38
C LEU A 21 -11.83 -8.04 -3.89
N ALA A 22 -10.71 -8.00 -4.61
CA ALA A 22 -10.67 -8.33 -6.03
C ALA A 22 -11.08 -9.80 -6.27
N GLY A 23 -10.60 -10.73 -5.43
CA GLY A 23 -10.99 -12.14 -5.50
C GLY A 23 -12.48 -12.36 -5.22
N LEU A 24 -13.05 -11.67 -4.24
CA LEU A 24 -14.50 -11.70 -3.97
C LEU A 24 -15.31 -11.21 -5.17
N TYR A 25 -14.90 -10.09 -5.79
CA TYR A 25 -15.53 -9.60 -7.02
C TYR A 25 -15.46 -10.62 -8.16
N LEU A 26 -14.30 -11.23 -8.38
CA LEU A 26 -14.12 -12.26 -9.42
C LEU A 26 -14.94 -13.53 -9.15
N ASN A 27 -15.28 -13.80 -7.88
CA ASN A 27 -16.20 -14.87 -7.48
C ASN A 27 -17.68 -14.49 -7.57
N GLY A 28 -18.01 -13.29 -8.08
CA GLY A 28 -19.38 -12.85 -8.33
C GLY A 28 -19.98 -11.94 -7.25
N GLU A 29 -19.24 -11.59 -6.20
CA GLU A 29 -19.70 -10.65 -5.17
C GLU A 29 -19.60 -9.20 -5.67
N GLY A 30 -20.66 -8.71 -6.30
CA GLY A 30 -20.70 -7.38 -6.91
C GLY A 30 -20.49 -6.22 -5.92
N SER A 31 -20.82 -6.41 -4.64
CA SER A 31 -20.61 -5.39 -3.61
C SER A 31 -19.13 -5.18 -3.24
N ALA A 32 -18.24 -6.08 -3.66
CA ALA A 32 -16.82 -5.99 -3.34
C ALA A 32 -16.09 -4.87 -4.09
N ILE A 33 -16.58 -4.41 -5.26
CA ILE A 33 -15.93 -3.36 -6.06
C ILE A 33 -15.96 -1.98 -5.38
N PRO A 34 -17.12 -1.46 -4.92
CA PRO A 34 -17.15 -0.20 -4.21
C PRO A 34 -16.24 -0.19 -2.96
N ILE A 35 -16.18 -1.33 -2.26
CA ILE A 35 -15.30 -1.51 -1.09
C ILE A 35 -13.84 -1.52 -1.53
N HIS A 36 -13.50 -2.26 -2.58
CA HIS A 36 -12.16 -2.31 -3.18
C HIS A 36 -11.66 -0.91 -3.54
N GLU A 37 -12.49 -0.12 -4.23
CA GLU A 37 -12.17 1.27 -4.60
C GLU A 37 -11.93 2.15 -3.37
N SER A 38 -12.83 2.09 -2.39
CA SER A 38 -12.75 2.90 -1.17
C SER A 38 -11.50 2.56 -0.33
N VAL A 39 -11.18 1.27 -0.21
CA VAL A 39 -9.96 0.80 0.45
C VAL A 39 -8.71 1.19 -0.34
N GLY A 40 -8.76 1.18 -1.68
CA GLY A 40 -7.64 1.57 -2.54
C GLY A 40 -7.28 3.05 -2.41
N LEU A 41 -8.29 3.92 -2.38
CA LEU A 41 -8.09 5.36 -2.13
C LEU A 41 -7.58 5.60 -0.71
N THR A 42 -8.08 4.86 0.28
CA THR A 42 -7.60 4.93 1.66
C THR A 42 -6.13 4.49 1.75
N ALA A 43 -5.75 3.40 1.07
CA ALA A 43 -4.36 2.95 0.99
C ALA A 43 -3.46 4.04 0.38
N THR A 44 -3.90 4.68 -0.70
CA THR A 44 -3.16 5.78 -1.35
C THR A 44 -2.95 6.97 -0.41
N ALA A 45 -3.98 7.36 0.33
CA ALA A 45 -3.87 8.42 1.33
C ALA A 45 -2.89 8.06 2.47
N LEU A 46 -2.92 6.80 2.93
CA LEU A 46 -1.96 6.29 3.92
C LEU A 46 -0.53 6.27 3.36
N CYS A 47 -0.35 5.91 2.08
CA CYS A 47 0.96 5.92 1.42
C CYS A 47 1.54 7.33 1.31
N LEU A 48 0.71 8.33 0.98
CA LEU A 48 1.10 9.74 1.00
C LEU A 48 1.56 10.18 2.40
N ALA A 49 0.78 9.86 3.43
CA ALA A 49 1.16 10.15 4.81
C ALA A 49 2.46 9.44 5.20
N GLN A 50 2.63 8.18 4.78
CA GLN A 50 3.86 7.43 4.99
C GLN A 50 5.05 8.09 4.33
N LEU A 51 4.93 8.56 3.08
CA LEU A 51 6.01 9.20 2.33
C LEU A 51 6.50 10.48 3.02
N VAL A 52 5.56 11.28 3.54
CA VAL A 52 5.89 12.46 4.34
C VAL A 52 6.61 12.03 5.62
N LEU A 53 6.08 11.04 6.34
CA LEU A 53 6.67 10.58 7.60
C LEU A 53 8.04 9.92 7.44
N THR A 54 8.27 9.13 6.38
CA THR A 54 9.60 8.56 6.12
C THR A 54 10.60 9.68 5.85
N SER A 55 10.22 10.66 5.03
CA SER A 55 11.11 11.77 4.65
C SER A 55 11.47 12.68 5.83
N LEU A 56 10.59 12.80 6.83
CA LEU A 56 10.84 13.62 8.02
C LEU A 56 11.58 12.88 9.14
N VAL A 57 11.33 11.58 9.32
CA VAL A 57 11.74 10.87 10.55
C VAL A 57 12.92 9.93 10.34
N THR A 58 13.28 9.55 9.11
CA THR A 58 14.49 8.76 8.82
C THR A 58 15.52 9.56 8.02
N ARG A 59 16.80 9.32 8.28
CA ARG A 59 17.92 9.82 7.45
C ARG A 59 18.27 8.88 6.29
N LEU A 60 17.72 7.66 6.29
CA LEU A 60 17.90 6.71 5.21
C LEU A 60 17.03 7.15 4.03
N LEU A 61 17.61 7.18 2.83
CA LEU A 61 16.89 7.59 1.62
C LEU A 61 15.99 6.48 1.06
N TRP A 62 16.41 5.22 1.20
CA TRP A 62 15.73 4.10 0.58
C TRP A 62 14.27 3.91 1.03
N PRO A 63 13.84 4.15 2.29
CA PRO A 63 12.43 3.99 2.68
C PRO A 63 11.53 5.01 1.99
N SER A 64 12.00 6.25 1.84
CA SER A 64 11.27 7.28 1.10
C SER A 64 11.22 6.99 -0.40
N LEU A 65 12.32 6.51 -1.00
CA LEU A 65 12.33 6.09 -2.40
C LEU A 65 11.39 4.92 -2.66
N LEU A 66 11.42 3.89 -1.80
CA LEU A 66 10.51 2.75 -1.93
C LEU A 66 9.05 3.15 -1.69
N THR A 67 8.77 4.02 -0.71
CA THR A 67 7.40 4.53 -0.49
C THR A 67 6.93 5.34 -1.71
N GLY A 68 7.80 6.16 -2.30
CA GLY A 68 7.50 6.88 -3.54
C GLY A 68 7.22 5.95 -4.72
N ALA A 69 7.98 4.87 -4.88
CA ALA A 69 7.75 3.86 -5.90
C ALA A 69 6.42 3.11 -5.68
N VAL A 70 6.08 2.79 -4.43
CA VAL A 70 4.80 2.19 -4.07
C VAL A 70 3.64 3.13 -4.39
N LEU A 71 3.74 4.41 -4.02
CA LEU A 71 2.74 5.42 -4.33
C LEU A 71 2.52 5.59 -5.85
N ALA A 72 3.60 5.59 -6.62
CA ALA A 72 3.52 5.61 -8.08
C ALA A 72 2.83 4.35 -8.63
N GLY A 73 3.13 3.18 -8.04
CA GLY A 73 2.44 1.92 -8.34
C GLY A 73 0.94 1.98 -8.05
N GLU A 74 0.52 2.55 -6.92
CA GLU A 74 -0.89 2.75 -6.57
C GLU A 74 -1.60 3.67 -7.56
N ALA A 75 -0.98 4.79 -7.94
CA ALA A 75 -1.55 5.69 -8.96
C ALA A 75 -1.74 4.98 -10.32
N LEU A 76 -0.75 4.18 -10.74
CA LEU A 76 -0.85 3.37 -11.96
C LEU A 76 -1.93 2.27 -11.85
N MET A 77 -2.10 1.67 -10.67
CA MET A 77 -3.17 0.70 -10.44
C MET A 77 -4.56 1.33 -10.51
N ILE A 78 -4.75 2.54 -9.97
CA ILE A 78 -6.01 3.27 -10.08
C ILE A 78 -6.36 3.46 -11.56
N HIS A 79 -5.39 3.94 -12.36
CA HIS A 79 -5.56 4.06 -13.80
C HIS A 79 -5.91 2.70 -14.46
N ALA A 80 -5.12 1.67 -14.20
CA ALA A 80 -5.34 0.32 -14.75
C ALA A 80 -6.67 -0.29 -14.31
N GLY A 81 -7.14 0.02 -13.09
CA GLY A 81 -8.41 -0.43 -12.54
C GLY A 81 -9.61 0.14 -13.29
N TYR A 82 -9.64 1.46 -13.49
CA TYR A 82 -10.68 2.10 -14.32
C TYR A 82 -10.59 1.68 -15.79
N GLY A 83 -9.37 1.46 -16.30
CA GLY A 83 -9.12 0.94 -17.65
C GLY A 83 -9.47 -0.55 -17.83
N ARG A 84 -9.76 -1.28 -16.74
CA ARG A 84 -10.00 -2.74 -16.75
C ARG A 84 -8.81 -3.56 -17.27
N GLU A 85 -7.60 -3.02 -17.13
CA GLU A 85 -6.34 -3.61 -17.61
C GLU A 85 -5.78 -4.61 -16.59
N LEU A 86 -6.49 -5.72 -16.37
CA LEU A 86 -6.17 -6.71 -15.33
C LEU A 86 -4.76 -7.31 -15.44
N ALA A 87 -4.26 -7.44 -16.67
CA ALA A 87 -2.91 -7.96 -16.95
C ALA A 87 -1.80 -7.08 -16.36
N VAL A 88 -2.05 -5.77 -16.21
CA VAL A 88 -1.14 -4.81 -15.57
C VAL A 88 -1.50 -4.66 -14.09
N HIS A 89 -2.79 -4.53 -13.79
CA HIS A 89 -3.29 -4.25 -12.46
C HIS A 89 -2.89 -5.33 -11.44
N ILE A 90 -3.06 -6.62 -11.79
CA ILE A 90 -2.79 -7.73 -10.85
C ILE A 90 -1.30 -7.85 -10.51
N PRO A 91 -0.36 -7.96 -11.48
CA PRO A 91 1.06 -8.10 -11.15
C PRO A 91 1.61 -6.86 -10.42
N LEU A 92 1.19 -5.66 -10.83
CA LEU A 92 1.61 -4.43 -10.17
C LEU A 92 1.09 -4.36 -8.73
N GLY A 93 -0.14 -4.81 -8.49
CA GLY A 93 -0.72 -4.92 -7.14
C GLY A 93 0.07 -5.84 -6.23
N MET A 94 0.55 -6.98 -6.74
CA MET A 94 1.41 -7.86 -5.95
C MET A 94 2.76 -7.21 -5.60
N ALA A 95 3.35 -6.44 -6.52
CA ALA A 95 4.56 -5.69 -6.25
C ALA A 95 4.35 -4.60 -5.18
N VAL A 96 3.22 -3.88 -5.25
CA VAL A 96 2.82 -2.89 -4.25
C VAL A 96 2.61 -3.54 -2.88
N VAL A 97 1.92 -4.67 -2.80
CA VAL A 97 1.75 -5.44 -1.56
C VAL A 97 3.10 -5.82 -0.95
N ALA A 98 4.02 -6.38 -1.75
CA ALA A 98 5.34 -6.76 -1.28
C ALA A 98 6.14 -5.55 -0.75
N GLY A 99 6.09 -4.42 -1.47
CA GLY A 99 6.74 -3.16 -1.06
C GLY A 99 6.19 -2.63 0.26
N SER A 100 4.87 -2.53 0.39
CA SER A 100 4.20 -2.02 1.60
C SER A 100 4.45 -2.92 2.82
N VAL A 101 4.38 -4.24 2.66
CA VAL A 101 4.68 -5.18 3.76
C VAL A 101 6.15 -5.07 4.17
N SER A 102 7.08 -4.94 3.22
CA SER A 102 8.51 -4.78 3.52
C SER A 102 8.77 -3.50 4.33
N LEU A 103 8.12 -2.40 3.97
CA LEU A 103 8.19 -1.13 4.71
C LEU A 103 7.60 -1.28 6.12
N ALA A 104 6.44 -1.92 6.26
CA ALA A 104 5.82 -2.17 7.56
C ALA A 104 6.75 -3.00 8.47
N VAL A 105 7.28 -4.12 7.98
CA VAL A 105 8.22 -4.97 8.72
C VAL A 105 9.46 -4.17 9.15
N TRP A 106 10.03 -3.37 8.25
CA TRP A 106 11.17 -2.53 8.58
C TRP A 106 10.85 -1.54 9.71
N THR A 107 9.72 -0.82 9.65
CA THR A 107 9.34 0.15 10.70
C THR A 107 9.11 -0.51 12.07
N VAL A 108 8.59 -1.74 12.08
CA VAL A 108 8.42 -2.55 13.30
C VAL A 108 9.79 -2.92 13.88
N ARG A 109 10.69 -3.46 13.05
CA ARG A 109 12.04 -3.89 13.47
C ARG A 109 12.88 -2.73 13.99
N GLN A 110 12.80 -1.56 13.36
CA GLN A 110 13.50 -0.35 13.81
C GLN A 110 13.11 0.07 15.23
N THR A 111 11.88 -0.21 15.66
CA THR A 111 11.49 0.13 17.02
C THR A 111 11.81 -0.97 18.03
N ALA A 112 11.75 -2.24 17.63
CA ALA A 112 12.22 -3.33 18.48
C ALA A 112 13.71 -3.16 18.84
N ALA A 113 14.52 -2.62 17.92
CA ALA A 113 15.92 -2.30 18.18
C ALA A 113 16.15 -1.05 19.04
N ALA A 114 15.12 -0.23 19.28
CA ALA A 114 15.20 1.03 20.04
C ALA A 114 14.52 0.96 21.42
N ALA A 115 14.01 -0.21 21.80
CA ALA A 115 13.36 -0.51 23.08
C ALA A 115 14.28 -1.39 23.94
#